data_AF-A0A966WSW8-F1
#
_entry.id   AF-A0A966WSW8-F1
#
_cell.length_a   1.000
_cell.length_b   1.000
_cell.length_c   1.000
_cell.angle_alpha   90.00
_cell.angle_beta   90.00
_cell.angle_gamma   90.00
#
_symmetry.space_group_name_H-M   'P 1'
#
loop_
_entity.id
_entity.type
_entity.pdbx_description
1 polymer ?
#
loop_
_entity_poly.entity_id
_entity_poly.type
_entity_poly.pdbx_seq_one_letter_code
_entity_poly.pdbx_strand_id
1 'polypeptide(L)' 'GIVAEWQAMPEADPYDIKERLGEMHEQLVQGVADAEEQVSDTDAADAPAVKQAAITLAALVATRDATVRAMDGLG' A
#
# COMPACT_ATOMS: atom_id res chain seq x y z
N GLY A 1 -2.35 -3.97 14.67
CA GLY A 1 -2.27 -3.70 13.22
C GLY A 1 -3.38 -2.74 12.92
N ILE A 2 -3.12 -1.67 12.16
CA ILE A 2 -3.94 -0.45 12.24
C ILE A 2 -5.44 -0.71 11.99
N VAL A 3 -5.80 -1.65 11.11
CA VAL A 3 -7.20 -2.05 10.86
C VAL A 3 -7.83 -2.75 12.06
N ALA A 4 -7.11 -3.64 12.74
CA ALA A 4 -7.61 -4.30 13.95
C ALA A 4 -7.79 -3.30 15.11
N GLU A 5 -6.96 -2.25 15.14
CA GLU A 5 -7.11 -1.15 16.10
C GLU A 5 -8.34 -0.30 15.78
N TRP A 6 -8.63 -0.04 14.49
CA TRP A 6 -9.85 0.64 14.07
C TRP A 6 -11.10 -0.17 14.39
N GLN A 7 -11.09 -1.48 14.13
CA GLN A 7 -12.21 -2.38 14.46
C GLN A 7 -12.48 -2.50 15.97
N ALA A 8 -11.47 -2.27 16.81
CA ALA A 8 -11.61 -2.32 18.26
C ALA A 8 -12.22 -1.04 18.86
N MET A 9 -12.44 0.01 18.04
CA MET A 9 -13.05 1.26 18.51
C MET A 9 -14.56 1.09 18.72
N PRO A 10 -15.15 1.71 19.77
CA PRO A 10 -16.57 1.54 20.09
C PRO A 10 -17.51 2.04 18.98
N GLU A 11 -17.05 3.01 18.18
CA GLU A 11 -17.82 3.62 17.09
C GLU A 11 -17.46 3.04 15.71
N ALA A 12 -16.71 1.94 15.67
CA ALA A 12 -16.23 1.36 14.42
C ALA A 12 -17.37 0.81 13.56
N ASP A 13 -17.63 1.46 12.41
CA ASP A 13 -18.45 0.90 11.34
C ASP A 13 -17.53 0.16 10.33
N PRO A 14 -17.74 -1.15 10.10
CA PRO A 14 -17.02 -1.88 9.06
C PRO A 14 -17.12 -1.25 7.67
N TYR A 15 -18.24 -0.58 7.36
CA TYR A 15 -18.42 0.11 6.08
C TYR A 15 -17.46 1.30 5.95
N ASP A 16 -17.39 2.17 6.95
CA ASP A 16 -16.49 3.34 6.96
C ASP A 16 -15.01 2.91 6.93
N ILE A 17 -14.68 1.83 7.64
CA ILE A 17 -13.34 1.25 7.60
C ILE A 17 -13.01 0.73 6.19
N LYS A 18 -13.98 0.07 5.53
CA LYS A 18 -13.82 -0.46 4.17
C LYS A 18 -13.69 0.67 3.14
N GLU A 19 -14.47 1.74 3.26
CA GLU A 19 -14.36 2.94 2.41
C GLU A 19 -12.97 3.58 2.55
N ARG A 20 -12.51 3.80 3.79
CA ARG A 20 -11.18 4.35 4.05
C ARG A 20 -10.05 3.47 3.52
N LEU A 21 -10.17 2.15 3.64
CA LEU A 21 -9.20 1.22 3.05
C LEU A 21 -9.26 1.22 1.52
N GLY A 22 -10.43 1.45 0.92
CA GLY A 22 -10.62 1.64 -0.51
C GLY A 22 -9.86 2.86 -1.03
N GLU A 23 -10.04 4.02 -0.39
CA GLU A 23 -9.29 5.24 -0.72
C GLU A 23 -7.78 5.04 -0.59
N MET A 24 -7.34 4.39 0.49
CA MET A 24 -5.93 4.06 0.70
C MET A 24 -5.41 3.11 -0.38
N HIS A 25 -6.21 2.12 -0.81
CA HIS A 25 -5.84 1.22 -1.89
C HIS A 25 -5.66 1.95 -3.21
N GLU A 26 -6.55 2.88 -3.56
CA GLU A 26 -6.42 3.69 -4.78
C GLU A 26 -5.14 4.53 -4.79
N GLN A 27 -4.82 5.18 -3.67
CA GLN A 27 -3.57 5.93 -3.52
C GLN A 27 -2.33 5.03 -3.64
N LEU A 28 -2.39 3.82 -3.06
CA LEU A 28 -1.30 2.85 -3.16
C LEU A 28 -1.14 2.30 -4.58
N VAL A 29 -2.22 2.09 -5.34
CA VAL A 29 -2.15 1.69 -6.75
C VAL A 29 -1.41 2.74 -7.57
N GLN A 30 -1.75 4.03 -7.38
CA GLN A 30 -1.03 5.11 -8.06
C GLN A 30 0.44 5.16 -7.64
N GLY A 31 0.73 5.10 -6.33
CA GLY A 31 2.10 5.13 -5.84
C GLY A 31 2.94 3.94 -6.28
N VAL A 32 2.35 2.75 -6.46
CA VAL A 32 3.04 1.60 -7.05
C VAL A 32 3.40 1.88 -8.51
N ALA A 33 2.48 2.41 -9.32
CA ALA A 33 2.76 2.74 -10.71
C ALA A 33 3.90 3.78 -10.83
N ASP A 34 3.86 4.83 -10.01
CA ASP A 34 4.92 5.86 -9.98
C ASP A 34 6.28 5.26 -9.56
N ALA A 35 6.27 4.32 -8.61
CA ALA A 35 7.49 3.63 -8.16
C ALA A 35 8.03 2.63 -9.21
N GLU A 36 7.16 1.99 -9.98
CA GLU A 36 7.55 1.16 -11.12
C GLU A 36 8.23 2.01 -12.21
N GLU A 37 7.69 3.19 -12.52
CA GLU A 37 8.31 4.16 -13.43
C GLU A 37 9.68 4.61 -12.89
N GLN A 38 9.77 4.97 -11.61
CA GLN A 38 11.04 5.36 -10.99
C GLN A 38 12.11 4.24 -11.08
N VAL A 39 11.74 2.97 -10.88
CA VAL A 39 12.67 1.85 -11.04
C VAL A 39 13.15 1.71 -12.48
N SER A 40 12.25 1.90 -13.46
CA SER A 40 12.59 1.88 -14.89
C SER A 40 13.53 3.02 -15.29
N ASP A 41 13.34 4.19 -14.71
CA ASP A 41 14.12 5.39 -15.01
C ASP A 41 15.45 5.48 -14.25
N THR A 42 15.65 4.62 -13.24
CA THR A 42 16.89 4.60 -12.46
C THR A 42 18.06 4.10 -13.30
N ASP A 43 19.18 4.84 -13.30
CA ASP A 43 20.41 4.40 -13.95
C ASP A 43 20.88 3.05 -13.39
N ALA A 44 20.88 2.03 -14.25
CA ALA A 44 21.27 0.67 -13.90
C ALA A 44 22.73 0.56 -13.42
N ALA A 45 23.58 1.55 -13.72
CA ALA A 45 24.95 1.61 -13.22
C ALA A 45 25.03 2.04 -11.73
N ASP A 46 24.01 2.72 -11.20
CA ASP A 46 23.92 3.11 -9.80
C ASP A 46 23.21 2.03 -8.98
N ALA A 47 23.97 0.99 -8.62
CA ALA A 47 23.44 -0.15 -7.86
C ALA A 47 22.78 0.25 -6.51
N PRO A 48 23.32 1.21 -5.72
CA PRO A 48 22.63 1.75 -4.56
C PRO A 48 21.26 2.36 -4.88
N ALA A 49 21.15 3.18 -5.93
CA ALA A 49 19.88 3.80 -6.34
C ALA A 49 18.85 2.75 -6.78
N VAL A 50 19.26 1.79 -7.63
CA VAL A 50 18.41 0.68 -8.09
C VAL A 50 17.89 -0.12 -6.89
N LYS A 51 18.77 -0.44 -5.94
CA LYS A 51 18.39 -1.19 -4.74
C LYS A 51 17.36 -0.42 -3.91
N GLN A 52 17.55 0.89 -3.73
CA GLN A 52 16.63 1.70 -2.96
C GLN A 52 15.27 1.82 -3.65
N ALA A 53 15.23 2.06 -4.96
CA ALA A 53 14.00 2.13 -5.74
C ALA A 53 13.22 0.80 -5.69
N ALA A 54 13.92 -0.34 -5.83
CA ALA A 54 13.32 -1.67 -5.73
C ALA A 54 12.75 -1.96 -4.33
N ILE A 55 13.45 -1.55 -3.26
CA ILE A 55 12.95 -1.70 -1.88
C ILE A 55 11.69 -0.89 -1.67
N THR A 56 11.67 0.37 -2.15
CA THR A 56 10.50 1.24 -2.06
C THR A 56 9.30 0.63 -2.78
N LEU A 57 9.49 0.16 -4.02
CA LEU A 57 8.45 -0.51 -4.79
C LEU A 57 7.91 -1.75 -4.05
N ALA A 58 8.80 -2.60 -3.54
CA ALA A 58 8.40 -3.80 -2.79
C ALA A 58 7.57 -3.46 -1.54
N ALA A 59 7.93 -2.39 -0.82
CA ALA A 59 7.18 -1.93 0.35
C ALA A 59 5.79 -1.42 -0.02
N LEU A 60 5.66 -0.67 -1.11
CA LEU A 60 4.37 -0.17 -1.61
C LEU A 60 3.46 -1.32 -2.05
N VAL A 61 3.99 -2.28 -2.81
CA VAL A 61 3.26 -3.49 -3.22
C VAL A 61 2.79 -4.29 -2.02
N ALA A 62 3.67 -4.56 -1.06
CA ALA A 62 3.31 -5.30 0.14
C ALA A 62 2.21 -4.59 0.96
N THR A 63 2.25 -3.25 1.01
CA THR A 63 1.24 -2.44 1.70
C THR A 63 -0.09 -2.48 0.97
N ARG A 64 -0.11 -2.30 -0.36
CA ARG A 64 -1.32 -2.44 -1.20
C ARG A 64 -1.98 -3.79 -0.97
N ASP A 65 -1.21 -4.87 -1.05
CA ASP A 65 -1.72 -6.23 -0.90
C ASP A 65 -2.23 -6.49 0.52
N ALA A 66 -1.61 -5.88 1.55
CA ALA A 66 -2.14 -5.92 2.91
C ALA A 66 -3.46 -5.16 3.05
N THR A 67 -3.61 -4.01 2.39
CA THR A 67 -4.87 -3.24 2.35
C THR A 67 -5.99 -4.05 1.69
N VAL A 68 -5.73 -4.71 0.56
CA VAL A 68 -6.71 -5.59 -0.12
C VAL A 68 -7.15 -6.73 0.81
N ARG A 69 -6.20 -7.45 1.41
CA ARG A 69 -6.53 -8.52 2.37
C ARG A 69 -7.35 -8.03 3.56
N ALA A 70 -7.09 -6.80 4.03
CA ALA A 70 -7.87 -6.20 5.11
C ALA A 70 -9.31 -5.87 4.68
N MET A 71 -9.50 -5.35 3.46
CA MET A 71 -10.83 -5.12 2.88
C MET A 71 -11.63 -6.41 2.71
N ASP A 72 -10.99 -7.46 2.18
CA ASP A 72 -11.63 -8.77 1.99
C ASP A 72 -12.02 -9.41 3.33
N GLY A 73 -11.27 -9.13 4.39
CA GLY A 73 -11.54 -9.61 5.75
C GLY A 73 -12.66 -8.87 6.48
N LEU A 74 -13.17 -7.75 5.94
CA LEU A 74 -14.23 -6.94 6.56
C LEU A 74 -15.66 -7.40 6.20
N GLY A 75 -15.81 -8.32 5.23
CA GLY A 75 -17.11 -8.79 4.73
C GLY A 75 -17.58 -8.05 3.48
#